data_AF-A0A935KGD8-F1
#
_entry.id   AF-A0A935KGD8-F1
#
_cell.length_a   1.000
_cell.length_b   1.000
_cell.length_c   1.000
_cell.angle_alpha   90.00
_cell.angle_beta   90.00
_cell.angle_gamma   90.00
#
_symmetry.space_group_name_H-M   'P 1'
#
loop_
_entity.id
_entity.type
_entity.pdbx_description
1 polymer ?
#
loop_
_entity_poly.entity_id
_entity_poly.type
_entity_poly.pdbx_seq_one_letter_code
_entity_poly.pdbx_strand_id
1 'polypeptide(L)'
;MTTPADEPKSCVKCGYVRQPADSAPDYECPRCGVVYAKAEAARRAQERSRDVEARRAIAGERRAPPLERPEPAVPAPGRDADPPRLAAHIVYLLYAIPVGVTALAGVIVAYSMRARQRGTWLASHYTWQIRTFWYLAPIVLPALAAALVTIVAIPVYVASRKSEYAGLVLLGLLTVIVLGTIALVVLAWRVIRGWYRLSQGKAP
;
A
#
# COMPACT_ATOMS: atom_id res chain seq x y z
N MET A 1 63.30 4.75 11.13
CA MET A 1 62.02 4.16 10.72
C MET A 1 60.93 4.90 11.47
N THR A 2 60.33 5.92 10.87
CA THR A 2 59.24 6.70 11.48
C THR A 2 57.95 5.89 11.40
N THR A 3 57.39 5.58 12.56
CA THR A 3 56.11 4.87 12.72
C THR A 3 54.99 5.69 12.06
N PRO A 4 53.99 5.08 11.38
CA PRO A 4 52.88 5.78 10.70
C PRO A 4 51.92 6.58 11.62
N ALA A 5 52.32 6.89 12.85
CA ALA A 5 51.54 7.59 13.86
C ALA A 5 51.73 9.12 13.87
N ASP A 6 52.72 9.67 13.15
CA ASP A 6 53.17 11.05 13.33
C ASP A 6 52.66 12.05 12.26
N GLU A 7 51.66 11.66 11.46
CA GLU A 7 51.01 12.59 10.53
C GLU A 7 49.92 13.40 11.27
N PRO A 8 49.91 14.75 11.19
CA PRO A 8 48.95 15.58 11.93
C PRO A 8 47.52 15.38 11.41
N LYS A 9 46.75 14.52 12.08
CA LYS A 9 45.35 14.24 11.76
C LYS A 9 44.45 15.40 12.20
N SER A 10 43.70 15.96 11.26
CA SER A 10 42.66 16.95 11.53
C SER A 10 41.34 16.27 11.91
N CYS A 11 40.65 16.81 12.91
CA CYS A 11 39.39 16.25 13.38
C CYS A 11 38.24 16.54 12.43
N VAL A 12 37.56 15.51 11.93
CA VAL A 12 36.41 15.67 11.02
C VAL A 12 35.17 16.26 11.70
N LYS A 13 35.12 16.27 13.04
CA LYS A 13 33.99 16.84 13.81
C LYS A 13 34.16 18.34 14.10
N CYS A 14 35.37 18.78 14.47
CA CYS A 14 35.60 20.16 14.92
C CYS A 14 36.74 20.90 14.20
N GLY A 15 37.44 20.25 13.26
CA GLY A 15 38.53 20.83 12.48
C GLY A 15 39.84 21.05 13.24
N TYR A 16 39.94 20.65 14.52
CA TYR A 16 41.17 20.80 15.30
C TYR A 16 42.30 19.92 14.77
N VAL A 17 43.50 20.49 14.68
CA VAL A 17 44.75 19.79 14.34
C VAL A 17 45.51 19.54 15.63
N ARG A 18 45.87 18.28 15.89
CA ARG A 18 46.61 17.93 17.12
C ARG A 18 47.97 18.61 17.18
N GLN A 19 48.33 19.07 18.37
CA GLN A 19 49.66 19.54 18.70
C GLN A 19 50.42 18.47 19.49
N PRO A 20 51.76 18.41 19.39
CA PRO A 20 52.56 17.44 20.13
C PRO A 20 52.44 17.54 21.67
N ALA A 21 51.98 18.69 22.17
CA ALA A 21 51.80 18.95 23.60
C ALA A 21 50.40 18.57 24.14
N ASP A 22 49.51 18.02 23.31
CA ASP A 22 48.15 17.66 23.72
C ASP A 22 48.14 16.43 24.64
N SER A 23 47.41 16.50 25.76
CA SER A 23 47.38 15.45 26.79
C SER A 23 46.36 14.32 26.53
N ALA A 24 45.53 14.43 25.49
CA ALA A 24 44.47 13.44 25.22
C ALA A 24 44.98 12.24 24.39
N PRO A 25 44.51 11.00 24.69
CA PRO A 25 44.96 9.79 23.99
C PRO A 25 44.82 9.87 22.47
N ASP A 26 45.71 9.21 21.72
CA ASP A 26 45.83 9.33 20.25
C ASP A 26 44.53 9.00 19.48
N TYR A 27 43.68 8.14 20.03
CA TYR A 27 42.40 7.75 19.44
C TYR A 27 41.27 8.78 19.65
N GLU A 28 41.45 9.78 20.51
CA GLU A 28 40.43 10.74 20.95
C GLU A 28 40.85 12.21 20.81
N CYS A 29 40.05 13.00 20.08
CA CYS A 29 40.35 14.42 19.88
C CYS A 29 40.35 15.22 21.20
N PRO A 30 41.44 15.92 21.56
CA PRO A 30 41.56 16.67 22.83
C PRO A 30 40.56 17.83 22.93
N ARG A 31 40.12 18.38 21.81
CA ARG A 31 39.23 19.55 21.79
C ARG A 31 37.75 19.20 21.92
N CYS A 32 37.31 18.09 21.34
CA CYS A 32 35.88 17.75 21.27
C CYS A 32 35.51 16.35 21.75
N GLY A 33 36.48 15.59 22.25
CA GLY A 33 36.31 14.24 22.81
C GLY A 33 35.82 13.19 21.81
N VAL A 34 35.93 13.46 20.50
CA VAL A 34 35.47 12.49 19.50
C VAL A 34 36.52 11.41 19.29
N VAL A 35 36.08 10.15 19.34
CA VAL A 35 36.89 9.01 18.94
C VAL A 35 36.95 8.97 17.41
N TYR A 36 38.14 9.07 16.81
CA TYR A 36 38.31 9.19 15.35
C TYR A 36 37.65 8.06 14.57
N ALA A 37 37.81 6.81 15.04
CA ALA A 37 37.19 5.64 14.40
C ALA A 37 35.66 5.74 14.31
N LYS A 38 35.01 6.30 15.34
CA LYS A 38 33.55 6.51 15.33
C LYS A 38 33.15 7.67 14.42
N ALA A 39 33.94 8.75 14.41
CA ALA A 39 33.69 9.91 13.55
C ALA A 39 33.78 9.55 12.06
N GLU A 40 34.80 8.79 11.67
CA GLU A 40 35.01 8.33 10.30
C GLU A 40 33.93 7.34 9.87
N ALA A 41 33.53 6.41 10.73
CA ALA A 41 32.44 5.48 10.46
C ALA A 41 31.10 6.21 10.24
N ALA A 42 30.80 7.23 11.06
CA ALA A 42 29.60 8.04 10.92
C ALA A 42 29.59 8.85 9.61
N ARG A 43 30.74 9.43 9.23
CA ARG A 43 30.91 10.14 7.95
C ARG A 43 30.69 9.23 6.74
N ARG A 44 31.29 8.05 6.73
CA ARG A 44 31.09 7.04 5.66
C ARG A 44 29.63 6.58 5.58
N ALA A 45 28.93 6.48 6.71
CA ALA A 45 27.50 6.16 6.73
C ALA A 45 26.64 7.28 6.12
N GLN A 46 26.93 8.54 6.46
CA GLN A 46 26.26 9.72 5.89
C GLN A 46 26.53 9.86 4.38
N GLU A 47 27.75 9.60 3.93
CA GLU A 47 28.11 9.65 2.50
C GLU A 47 27.36 8.57 1.72
N ARG A 48 27.26 7.35 2.25
CA ARG A 48 26.46 6.27 1.64
C ARG A 48 24.98 6.61 1.57
N SER A 49 24.39 7.21 2.61
CA SER A 49 22.98 7.60 2.58
C SER A 49 22.73 8.69 1.54
N ARG A 50 23.64 9.66 1.41
CA ARG A 50 23.58 10.72 0.39
C ARG A 50 23.72 10.17 -1.02
N ASP A 51 24.63 9.20 -1.27
CA ASP A 51 24.75 8.55 -2.58
C ASP A 51 23.48 7.76 -2.94
N VAL A 52 22.92 7.02 -1.99
CA VAL A 52 21.65 6.30 -2.18
C VAL A 52 20.50 7.27 -2.49
N GLU A 53 20.43 8.40 -1.78
CA GLU A 53 19.43 9.44 -2.02
C GLU A 53 19.60 10.10 -3.39
N ALA A 54 20.82 10.45 -3.78
CA ALA A 54 21.14 11.00 -5.09
C ALA A 54 20.77 10.02 -6.23
N ARG A 55 21.10 8.73 -6.07
CA ARG A 55 20.72 7.68 -7.04
C ARG A 55 19.21 7.53 -7.15
N ARG A 56 18.47 7.63 -6.04
CA ARG A 56 17.00 7.61 -6.03
C ARG A 56 16.40 8.84 -6.72
N ALA A 57 16.96 10.02 -6.49
CA ALA A 57 16.52 11.26 -7.15
C ALA A 57 16.71 11.15 -8.68
N ILE A 58 17.88 10.73 -9.15
CA ILE A 58 18.15 10.54 -10.58
C ILE A 58 17.25 9.45 -11.20
N ALA A 59 16.97 8.37 -10.45
CA ALA A 59 16.03 7.34 -10.90
C ALA A 59 14.56 7.82 -10.91
N GLY A 60 14.20 8.79 -10.06
CA GLY A 60 12.93 9.50 -10.10
C GLY A 60 12.82 10.43 -11.30
N GLU A 61 13.87 11.21 -11.57
CA GLU A 61 13.99 12.12 -12.72
C GLU A 61 13.82 11.39 -14.05
N ARG A 62 14.45 10.20 -14.20
CA ARG A 62 14.28 9.36 -15.40
C ARG A 62 12.90 8.73 -15.56
N ARG A 63 12.05 8.78 -14.54
CA ARG A 63 10.63 8.38 -14.62
C ARG A 63 9.68 9.55 -14.83
N ALA A 64 10.20 10.78 -14.95
CA ALA A 64 9.39 11.89 -15.45
C ALA A 64 8.85 11.46 -16.83
N PRO A 65 7.52 11.46 -17.04
CA PRO A 65 6.94 11.16 -18.34
C PRO A 65 7.55 12.12 -19.38
N PRO A 66 7.82 11.66 -20.61
CA PRO A 66 8.21 12.56 -21.69
C PRO A 66 7.25 13.75 -21.73
N LEU A 67 7.77 14.97 -21.79
CA LEU A 67 6.98 16.20 -21.87
C LEU A 67 5.89 16.02 -22.94
N GLU A 68 4.66 15.81 -22.49
CA GLU A 68 3.49 15.81 -23.36
C GLU A 68 3.46 17.17 -24.05
N ARG A 69 3.45 17.15 -25.39
CA ARG A 69 3.12 18.35 -26.18
C ARG A 69 1.85 18.97 -25.58
N PRO A 70 1.74 20.31 -25.50
CA PRO A 70 0.52 20.94 -25.02
C PRO A 70 -0.67 20.37 -25.78
N GLU A 71 -1.46 19.56 -25.09
CA GLU A 71 -2.70 19.04 -25.62
C GLU A 71 -3.57 20.28 -25.93
N PRO A 72 -4.13 20.39 -27.15
CA PRO A 72 -4.96 21.54 -27.50
C PRO A 72 -6.02 21.70 -26.42
N ALA A 73 -6.16 22.93 -25.91
CA ALA A 73 -7.03 23.23 -24.78
C ALA A 73 -8.43 22.66 -25.00
N VAL A 74 -8.74 21.57 -24.30
CA VAL A 74 -10.08 21.01 -24.25
C VAL A 74 -10.94 22.06 -23.55
N PRO A 75 -12.03 22.54 -24.17
CA PRO A 75 -12.91 23.52 -23.54
C PRO A 75 -13.41 22.96 -22.20
N ALA A 76 -13.38 23.80 -21.17
CA ALA A 76 -13.80 23.44 -19.82
C ALA A 76 -15.18 22.75 -19.87
N PRO A 77 -15.37 21.58 -19.20
CA PRO A 77 -16.61 20.87 -19.29
C PRO A 77 -17.74 21.74 -18.73
N GLY A 78 -18.80 21.84 -19.53
CA GLY A 78 -20.10 22.35 -19.10
C GLY A 78 -20.57 21.63 -17.85
N ARG A 79 -21.40 22.32 -17.08
CA ARG A 79 -21.90 21.92 -15.77
C ARG A 79 -22.96 20.81 -15.89
N ASP A 80 -22.58 19.69 -16.47
CA ASP A 80 -23.44 18.55 -16.73
C ASP A 80 -22.58 17.27 -16.68
N ALA A 81 -22.56 16.69 -15.47
CA ALA A 81 -21.96 15.41 -15.10
C ALA A 81 -20.44 15.24 -15.41
N ASP A 82 -19.59 15.58 -14.43
CA ASP A 82 -18.18 15.17 -14.40
C ASP A 82 -18.05 13.63 -14.60
N PRO A 83 -17.56 13.15 -15.76
CA PRO A 83 -17.41 11.72 -16.06
C PRO A 83 -16.60 10.92 -15.02
N PRO A 84 -15.54 11.46 -14.37
CA PRO A 84 -14.81 10.71 -13.35
C PRO A 84 -15.58 10.55 -12.02
N ARG A 85 -16.53 11.44 -11.72
CA ARG A 85 -17.39 11.31 -10.53
C ARG A 85 -18.50 10.30 -10.76
N LEU A 86 -19.08 10.28 -11.96
CA LEU A 86 -20.05 9.27 -12.37
C LEU A 86 -19.42 7.87 -12.37
N ALA A 87 -18.19 7.73 -12.89
CA ALA A 87 -17.45 6.47 -12.84
C ALA A 87 -17.24 5.96 -11.41
N ALA A 88 -16.93 6.85 -10.46
CA ALA A 88 -16.78 6.48 -9.04
C ALA A 88 -18.10 6.00 -8.42
N HIS A 89 -19.23 6.67 -8.72
CA HIS A 89 -20.56 6.25 -8.27
C HIS A 89 -21.00 4.94 -8.91
N ILE A 90 -20.73 4.75 -10.20
CA ILE A 90 -21.01 3.51 -10.92
C ILE A 90 -20.23 2.35 -10.30
N VAL A 91 -18.95 2.53 -9.96
CA VAL A 91 -18.15 1.49 -9.28
C VAL A 91 -18.73 1.18 -7.89
N TYR A 92 -19.19 2.18 -7.14
CA TYR A 92 -19.87 1.94 -5.86
C TYR A 92 -21.19 1.16 -6.03
N LEU A 93 -21.97 1.47 -7.07
CA LEU A 93 -23.20 0.74 -7.40
C LEU A 93 -22.89 -0.70 -7.85
N LEU A 94 -21.81 -0.90 -8.61
CA LEU A 94 -21.34 -2.21 -9.06
C LEU A 94 -20.90 -3.09 -7.89
N TYR A 95 -20.33 -2.50 -6.84
CA TYR A 95 -20.01 -3.21 -5.59
C TYR A 95 -21.24 -3.51 -4.72
N ALA A 96 -22.36 -2.80 -4.91
CA ALA A 96 -23.59 -3.06 -4.18
C ALA A 96 -24.32 -4.33 -4.64
N ILE A 97 -23.98 -4.87 -5.81
CA ILE A 97 -24.49 -6.16 -6.32
C ILE A 97 -23.38 -7.22 -6.16
N PRO A 98 -23.44 -8.07 -5.12
CA PRO A 98 -22.34 -8.96 -4.77
C PRO A 98 -22.43 -10.26 -5.58
N VAL A 99 -22.21 -10.23 -6.90
CA VAL A 99 -22.07 -11.49 -7.66
C VAL A 99 -21.00 -11.37 -8.74
N GLY A 100 -19.82 -11.92 -8.43
CA GLY A 100 -18.78 -12.31 -9.38
C GLY A 100 -18.29 -11.19 -10.32
N VAL A 101 -18.88 -11.14 -11.51
CA VAL A 101 -18.44 -10.33 -12.65
C VAL A 101 -18.43 -8.83 -12.33
N THR A 102 -19.39 -8.34 -11.54
CA THR A 102 -19.49 -6.92 -11.14
C THR A 102 -18.33 -6.49 -10.25
N ALA A 103 -17.97 -7.31 -9.25
CA ALA A 103 -16.83 -7.06 -8.38
C ALA A 103 -15.49 -7.14 -9.14
N LEU A 104 -15.37 -8.06 -10.10
CA LEU A 104 -14.18 -8.19 -10.93
C LEU A 104 -14.01 -6.97 -11.86
N ALA A 105 -15.07 -6.53 -12.53
CA ALA A 105 -15.06 -5.30 -13.31
C ALA A 105 -14.69 -4.08 -12.44
N GLY A 106 -15.26 -3.99 -11.22
CA GLY A 106 -14.95 -2.93 -10.27
C GLY A 106 -13.47 -2.88 -9.87
N VAL A 107 -12.83 -4.02 -9.58
CA VAL A 107 -11.40 -4.05 -9.23
C VAL A 107 -10.51 -3.72 -10.42
N ILE A 108 -10.86 -4.16 -11.64
CA ILE A 108 -10.13 -3.81 -12.88
C ILE A 108 -10.16 -2.30 -13.10
N VAL A 109 -11.35 -1.68 -13.00
CA VAL A 109 -11.49 -0.22 -13.11
C VAL A 109 -10.68 0.48 -12.03
N ALA A 110 -10.70 -0.01 -10.79
CA ALA A 110 -9.92 0.58 -9.70
C ALA A 110 -8.40 0.53 -9.97
N TYR A 111 -7.86 -0.57 -10.53
CA TYR A 111 -6.45 -0.63 -10.94
C TYR A 111 -6.11 0.35 -12.05
N SER A 112 -6.96 0.45 -13.09
CA SER A 112 -6.79 1.40 -14.19
C SER A 112 -6.81 2.85 -13.69
N MET A 113 -7.82 3.21 -12.90
CA MET A 113 -7.98 4.58 -12.37
C MET A 113 -6.89 4.92 -11.36
N ARG A 114 -6.46 3.98 -10.52
CA ARG A 114 -5.29 4.16 -9.64
C ARG A 114 -4.03 4.51 -10.43
N ALA A 115 -3.83 3.90 -11.59
CA ALA A 115 -2.68 4.19 -12.44
C ALA A 115 -2.75 5.59 -13.06
N ARG A 116 -3.93 6.04 -13.48
CA ARG A 116 -4.18 7.37 -14.05
C ARG A 116 -4.11 8.50 -13.00
N GLN A 117 -4.44 8.20 -11.75
CA GLN A 117 -4.56 9.19 -10.67
C GLN A 117 -3.35 9.20 -9.71
N ARG A 118 -2.20 8.64 -10.13
CA ARG A 118 -0.98 8.60 -9.29
C ARG A 118 -0.57 10.00 -8.86
N GLY A 119 -0.11 10.13 -7.61
CA GLY A 119 0.28 11.41 -7.01
C GLY A 119 -0.89 12.22 -6.44
N THR A 120 -2.14 11.82 -6.69
CA THR A 120 -3.32 12.45 -6.09
C THR A 120 -3.81 11.70 -4.85
N TRP A 121 -4.59 12.36 -3.99
CA TRP A 121 -5.25 11.72 -2.85
C TRP A 121 -6.28 10.65 -3.31
N LEU A 122 -6.80 10.75 -4.53
CA LEU A 122 -7.78 9.82 -5.10
C LEU A 122 -7.18 8.43 -5.37
N ALA A 123 -5.90 8.34 -5.72
CA ALA A 123 -5.20 7.05 -5.84
C ALA A 123 -5.22 6.23 -4.53
N SER A 124 -5.29 6.90 -3.37
CA SER A 124 -5.43 6.24 -2.08
C SER A 124 -6.80 5.58 -1.92
N HIS A 125 -7.88 6.18 -2.44
CA HIS A 125 -9.21 5.57 -2.44
C HIS A 125 -9.28 4.35 -3.35
N TYR A 126 -8.73 4.41 -4.56
CA TYR A 126 -8.67 3.23 -5.41
C TYR A 126 -7.81 2.11 -4.79
N THR A 127 -6.73 2.47 -4.11
CA THR A 127 -5.93 1.49 -3.34
C THR A 127 -6.74 0.85 -2.21
N TRP A 128 -7.57 1.64 -1.51
CA TRP A 128 -8.49 1.13 -0.48
C TRP A 128 -9.54 0.18 -1.04
N GLN A 129 -10.12 0.50 -2.20
CA GLN A 129 -11.08 -0.36 -2.90
C GLN A 129 -10.42 -1.68 -3.33
N ILE A 130 -9.24 -1.62 -3.95
CA ILE A 130 -8.46 -2.81 -4.34
C ILE A 130 -8.18 -3.71 -3.12
N ARG A 131 -7.74 -3.14 -2.00
CA ARG A 131 -7.50 -3.92 -0.78
C ARG A 131 -8.78 -4.56 -0.25
N THR A 132 -9.91 -3.86 -0.33
CA THR A 132 -11.22 -4.38 0.12
C THR A 132 -11.61 -5.62 -0.68
N PHE A 133 -11.41 -5.60 -2.00
CA PHE A 133 -11.62 -6.78 -2.85
C PHE A 133 -10.78 -7.97 -2.38
N TRP A 134 -9.47 -7.78 -2.18
CA TRP A 134 -8.57 -8.86 -1.77
C TRP A 134 -8.78 -9.34 -0.32
N TYR A 135 -9.33 -8.51 0.56
CA TYR A 135 -9.74 -8.94 1.90
C TYR A 135 -11.04 -9.74 1.89
N LEU A 136 -11.98 -9.44 0.99
CA LEU A 136 -13.24 -10.16 0.89
C LEU A 136 -13.12 -11.47 0.10
N ALA A 137 -12.21 -11.55 -0.88
CA ALA A 137 -11.97 -12.75 -1.68
C ALA A 137 -11.80 -14.04 -0.85
N PRO A 138 -10.93 -14.11 0.18
CA PRO A 138 -10.78 -15.33 0.98
C PRO A 138 -11.99 -15.66 1.87
N ILE A 139 -12.94 -14.74 2.07
CA ILE A 139 -14.17 -14.99 2.86
C ILE A 139 -15.30 -15.44 1.92
N VAL A 140 -15.45 -14.76 0.79
CA VAL A 140 -16.52 -14.99 -0.18
C VAL A 140 -16.30 -16.29 -0.96
N LEU A 141 -15.06 -16.61 -1.35
CA LEU A 141 -14.80 -17.83 -2.15
C LEU A 141 -15.18 -19.13 -1.41
N PRO A 142 -14.79 -19.36 -0.13
CA PRO A 142 -15.28 -20.51 0.63
C PRO A 142 -16.78 -20.50 0.87
N ALA A 143 -17.39 -19.33 1.09
CA ALA A 143 -18.85 -19.21 1.23
C ALA A 143 -19.57 -19.64 -0.05
N LEU A 144 -19.08 -19.23 -1.23
CA LEU A 144 -19.63 -19.64 -2.52
C LEU A 144 -19.43 -21.14 -2.78
N ALA A 145 -18.25 -21.70 -2.47
CA ALA A 145 -18.01 -23.14 -2.57
C ALA A 145 -18.94 -23.95 -1.65
N ALA A 146 -19.10 -23.52 -0.40
CA ALA A 146 -20.04 -24.14 0.54
C ALA A 146 -21.49 -24.05 0.04
N ALA A 147 -21.90 -22.92 -0.54
CA ALA A 147 -23.22 -22.76 -1.14
C ALA A 147 -23.44 -23.74 -2.31
N LEU A 148 -22.48 -23.87 -3.23
CA LEU A 148 -22.56 -24.81 -4.36
C LEU A 148 -22.66 -26.26 -3.88
N VAL A 149 -21.85 -26.67 -2.91
CA VAL A 149 -21.92 -28.01 -2.31
C VAL A 149 -23.27 -28.22 -1.65
N THR A 150 -23.78 -27.23 -0.92
CA THR A 150 -25.08 -27.31 -0.23
C THR A 150 -26.24 -27.43 -1.24
N ILE A 151 -26.19 -26.69 -2.35
CA ILE A 151 -27.19 -26.75 -3.43
C ILE A 151 -27.30 -28.16 -4.01
N VAL A 152 -26.19 -28.89 -4.15
CA VAL A 152 -26.17 -30.28 -4.62
C VAL A 152 -26.54 -31.26 -3.50
N ALA A 153 -26.12 -31.00 -2.26
CA ALA A 153 -26.39 -31.87 -1.11
C ALA A 153 -27.86 -31.91 -0.71
N ILE A 154 -28.61 -30.81 -0.87
CA ILE A 154 -30.04 -30.73 -0.56
C ILE A 154 -30.89 -31.75 -1.33
N PRO A 155 -30.89 -31.81 -2.68
CA PRO A 155 -31.68 -32.79 -3.43
C PRO A 155 -31.23 -34.23 -3.14
N VAL A 156 -29.93 -34.47 -2.92
CA VAL A 156 -29.42 -35.79 -2.52
C VAL A 156 -29.98 -36.20 -1.16
N TYR A 157 -29.99 -35.29 -0.18
CA TYR A 157 -30.58 -35.52 1.14
C TYR A 157 -32.08 -35.82 1.05
N VAL A 158 -32.82 -35.03 0.28
CA VAL A 158 -34.27 -35.20 0.09
C VAL A 158 -34.60 -36.53 -0.59
N ALA A 159 -33.84 -36.92 -1.62
CA ALA A 159 -34.08 -38.15 -2.37
C ALA A 159 -33.69 -39.42 -1.59
N SER A 160 -32.55 -39.38 -0.89
CA SER A 160 -32.02 -40.55 -0.18
C SER A 160 -32.65 -40.75 1.20
N ARG A 161 -33.16 -39.68 1.82
CA ARG A 161 -33.68 -39.64 3.21
C ARG A 161 -32.69 -40.17 4.25
N LYS A 162 -31.41 -40.30 3.91
CA LYS A 162 -30.35 -40.72 4.85
C LYS A 162 -29.98 -39.55 5.75
N SER A 163 -30.08 -39.75 7.07
CA SER A 163 -29.71 -38.76 8.07
C SER A 163 -28.21 -38.39 8.03
N GLU A 164 -27.37 -39.25 7.46
CA GLU A 164 -25.94 -39.01 7.24
C GLU A 164 -25.66 -37.71 6.45
N TYR A 165 -26.54 -37.32 5.50
CA TYR A 165 -26.36 -36.09 4.73
C TYR A 165 -26.86 -34.83 5.45
N ALA A 166 -27.62 -34.97 6.54
CA ALA A 166 -28.14 -33.83 7.29
C ALA A 166 -27.00 -32.98 7.86
N GLY A 167 -25.93 -33.62 8.36
CA GLY A 167 -24.75 -32.92 8.87
C GLY A 167 -24.06 -32.06 7.80
N LEU A 168 -23.93 -32.58 6.58
CA LEU A 168 -23.31 -31.85 5.46
C LEU A 168 -24.13 -30.61 5.07
N VAL A 169 -25.45 -30.75 4.98
CA VAL A 169 -26.35 -29.63 4.65
C VAL A 169 -26.31 -28.56 5.74
N LEU A 170 -26.39 -28.95 7.01
CA LEU A 170 -26.35 -28.01 8.13
C LEU A 170 -25.01 -27.30 8.24
N LEU A 171 -23.89 -28.01 8.07
CA LEU A 171 -22.55 -27.42 8.07
C LEU A 171 -22.37 -26.45 6.90
N GLY A 172 -22.84 -26.82 5.71
CA GLY A 172 -22.81 -25.97 4.53
C GLY A 172 -23.61 -24.67 4.73
N LEU A 173 -24.85 -24.78 5.19
CA LEU A 173 -25.69 -23.61 5.51
C LEU A 173 -25.08 -22.72 6.58
N LEU A 174 -24.58 -23.31 7.68
CA LEU A 174 -23.93 -22.56 8.75
C LEU A 174 -22.68 -21.82 8.24
N THR A 175 -21.87 -22.47 7.42
CA THR A 175 -20.68 -21.85 6.81
C THR A 175 -21.06 -20.67 5.92
N VAL A 176 -22.08 -20.82 5.07
CA VAL A 176 -22.58 -19.75 4.19
C VAL A 176 -23.10 -18.58 5.01
N ILE A 177 -23.90 -18.85 6.04
CA ILE A 177 -24.49 -17.81 6.90
C ILE A 177 -23.39 -17.05 7.66
N VAL A 178 -22.46 -17.78 8.29
CA VAL A 178 -21.40 -17.17 9.10
C VAL A 178 -20.45 -16.35 8.21
N LEU A 179 -19.91 -16.94 7.15
CA LEU A 179 -18.97 -16.23 6.26
C LEU A 179 -19.66 -15.12 5.48
N GLY A 180 -20.91 -15.31 5.06
CA GLY A 180 -21.71 -14.29 4.39
C GLY A 180 -21.96 -13.09 5.30
N THR A 181 -22.31 -13.32 6.57
CA THR A 181 -22.50 -12.26 7.57
C THR A 181 -21.20 -11.52 7.83
N ILE A 182 -20.09 -12.23 8.01
CA ILE A 182 -18.76 -11.63 8.20
C ILE A 182 -18.38 -10.77 6.98
N ALA A 183 -18.53 -11.31 5.76
CA ALA A 183 -18.25 -10.58 4.53
C ALA A 183 -19.09 -9.31 4.40
N LEU A 184 -20.38 -9.39 4.71
CA LEU A 184 -21.32 -8.27 4.64
C LEU A 184 -20.94 -7.17 5.66
N VAL A 185 -20.66 -7.53 6.90
CA VAL A 185 -20.25 -6.58 7.95
C VAL A 185 -18.93 -5.90 7.56
N VAL A 186 -17.93 -6.67 7.11
CA VAL A 186 -16.64 -6.13 6.67
C VAL A 186 -16.81 -5.19 5.47
N LEU A 187 -17.57 -5.61 4.45
CA LEU A 187 -17.84 -4.79 3.27
C LEU A 187 -18.53 -3.49 3.67
N ALA A 188 -19.62 -3.56 4.45
CA ALA A 188 -20.38 -2.40 4.89
C ALA A 188 -19.50 -1.41 5.66
N TRP A 189 -18.75 -1.89 6.66
CA TRP A 189 -17.84 -1.03 7.42
C TRP A 189 -16.78 -0.37 6.53
N ARG A 190 -16.14 -1.12 5.62
CA ARG A 190 -15.09 -0.58 4.74
C ARG A 190 -15.63 0.41 3.71
N VAL A 191 -16.81 0.16 3.17
CA VAL A 191 -17.50 1.03 2.22
C VAL A 191 -17.92 2.33 2.89
N ILE A 192 -18.59 2.26 4.03
CA ILE A 192 -19.04 3.43 4.81
C ILE A 192 -17.84 4.28 5.20
N ARG A 193 -16.78 3.67 5.75
CA ARG A 193 -15.56 4.38 6.12
C ARG A 193 -14.89 5.05 4.93
N GLY A 194 -14.77 4.33 3.82
CA GLY A 194 -14.15 4.86 2.59
C GLY A 194 -14.95 6.02 2.00
N TRP A 195 -16.28 5.89 1.97
CA TRP A 195 -17.19 6.91 1.46
C TRP A 195 -17.19 8.16 2.34
N TYR A 196 -17.27 8.00 3.66
CA TYR A 196 -17.23 9.10 4.60
C TYR A 196 -15.98 9.97 4.39
N ARG A 197 -14.81 9.35 4.23
CA ARG A 197 -13.55 10.08 3.98
C ARG A 197 -13.48 10.70 2.58
N LEU A 198 -14.03 10.02 1.57
CA LEU A 198 -14.16 10.57 0.21
C LEU A 198 -15.00 11.85 0.21
N SER A 199 -16.13 11.86 0.92
CA SER A 199 -17.01 13.03 1.03
C SER A 199 -16.35 14.22 1.73
N GLN A 200 -15.30 13.96 2.52
CA GLN A 200 -14.50 14.96 3.22
C GLN A 200 -13.26 15.40 2.41
N GLY A 201 -13.02 14.84 1.22
CA GLY A 201 -11.81 15.10 0.43
C GLY A 201 -10.51 14.60 1.10
N LYS A 202 -10.60 13.60 1.98
CA LYS A 202 -9.47 13.07 2.77
C LYS A 202 -9.15 11.63 2.39
N ALA A 203 -7.88 11.24 2.50
CA ALA A 203 -7.45 9.87 2.28
C ALA A 203 -8.12 8.85 3.25
N PRO A 204 -8.37 7.59 2.81
CA PRO A 204 -9.18 6.57 3.51
C PRO A 204 -8.56 5.96 4.78
#